data_AF-A0A4Z0A6M8-F1
#
_entry.id   AF-A0A4Z0A6M8-F1
#
_cell.length_a   1.000
_cell.length_b   1.000
_cell.length_c   1.000
_cell.angle_alpha   90.00
_cell.angle_beta   90.00
_cell.angle_gamma   90.00
#
_symmetry.space_group_name_H-M   'P 1'
#
loop_
_entity.id
_entity.type
_entity.pdbx_description
1 polymer ?
#
loop_
_entity_poly.entity_id
_entity_poly.type
_entity_poly.pdbx_seq_one_letter_code
_entity_poly.pdbx_strand_id
1 'polypeptide(L)'
;MVCIVLCIDGEADSDANLSPDDIRVPVSLAYHLADIYLEELDKAIGSQQDTENEDENQPAPLGTLLDPFFALAARTQSKHTYERLQSELLEPVVQSLAPSPARSAESPSIKRRRLTGAEFVHFPDNACMTDPKEEGKVDRSTLRKALLRKLFEIASDQSSRDSNRRKLYAFWRANVEDDDDEATSVDAS
;
A
#
# COMPACT_ATOMS: atom_id res chain seq x y z
N MET A 1 16.10 12.43 8.49
CA MET A 1 15.42 12.37 9.79
C MET A 1 14.03 12.95 9.60
N VAL A 2 13.12 12.11 9.09
CA VAL A 2 11.72 12.48 8.85
C VAL A 2 10.96 12.05 10.09
N CYS A 3 10.39 13.00 10.82
CA CYS A 3 9.50 12.76 11.94
C CYS A 3 8.24 12.05 11.44
N ILE A 4 8.23 10.71 11.47
CA ILE A 4 7.02 9.90 11.20
C ILE A 4 6.13 9.80 12.45
N VAL A 5 6.59 10.25 13.63
CA VAL A 5 5.91 10.01 14.92
C VAL A 5 5.13 11.21 15.48
N LEU A 6 5.04 12.33 14.77
CA LEU A 6 4.29 13.50 15.27
C LEU A 6 3.17 13.88 14.31
N CYS A 7 2.03 13.19 14.40
CA CYS A 7 0.67 13.68 14.08
C CYS A 7 -0.35 12.54 14.32
N ILE A 8 -0.63 12.18 15.59
CA ILE A 8 -1.77 11.31 15.97
C ILE A 8 -2.79 12.07 16.83
N ASP A 9 -2.66 13.40 16.98
CA ASP A 9 -3.64 14.21 17.70
C ASP A 9 -4.23 15.31 16.81
N GLY A 10 -5.48 15.10 16.40
CA GLY A 10 -6.50 16.15 16.26
C GLY A 10 -6.40 17.11 15.07
N GLU A 11 -7.56 17.32 14.43
CA GLU A 11 -7.84 18.28 13.36
C GLU A 11 -7.34 17.89 11.96
N ALA A 12 -8.25 17.27 11.20
CA ALA A 12 -8.12 17.07 9.76
C ALA A 12 -8.17 18.42 9.02
N ASP A 13 -7.08 19.18 9.03
CA ASP A 13 -6.88 20.23 8.02
C ASP A 13 -6.22 19.56 6.81
N SER A 14 -7.09 19.14 5.89
CA SER A 14 -6.80 18.34 4.71
C SER A 14 -6.08 19.12 3.60
N ASP A 15 -5.01 19.83 3.94
CA ASP A 15 -4.04 20.35 2.98
C ASP A 15 -3.04 19.25 2.60
N ALA A 16 -3.58 18.12 2.15
CA ALA A 16 -2.79 17.04 1.60
C ALA A 16 -2.05 17.57 0.37
N ASN A 17 -0.71 17.60 0.42
CA ASN A 17 0.22 17.95 -0.65
C ASN A 17 0.02 17.12 -1.95
N LEU A 18 -0.91 16.17 -1.95
CA LEU A 18 -1.34 15.34 -3.07
C LEU A 18 -2.82 15.61 -3.45
N SER A 19 -3.29 16.85 -3.31
CA SER A 19 -4.66 17.20 -3.72
C SER A 19 -4.82 17.09 -5.25
N PRO A 20 -5.79 16.30 -5.74
CA PRO A 20 -6.03 16.10 -7.18
C PRO A 20 -6.50 17.37 -7.90
N ASP A 21 -7.02 18.35 -7.15
CA ASP A 21 -7.62 19.57 -7.67
C ASP A 21 -6.72 20.81 -7.45
N ASP A 22 -5.58 20.67 -6.76
CA ASP A 22 -4.64 21.77 -6.56
C ASP A 22 -3.68 21.92 -7.75
N ILE A 23 -4.00 22.87 -8.62
CA ILE A 23 -3.18 23.22 -9.80
C ILE A 23 -1.77 23.74 -9.44
N ARG A 24 -1.52 24.12 -8.18
CA ARG A 24 -0.21 24.60 -7.74
C ARG A 24 0.78 23.46 -7.56
N VAL A 25 0.30 22.23 -7.37
CA VAL A 25 1.13 21.04 -7.20
C VAL A 25 1.40 20.45 -8.58
N PRO A 26 2.66 20.46 -9.07
CA PRO A 26 2.98 19.84 -10.35
C PRO A 26 2.71 18.34 -10.30
N VAL A 27 2.05 17.82 -11.32
CA VAL A 27 1.72 16.38 -11.44
C VAL A 27 2.97 15.49 -11.35
N SER A 28 4.13 15.99 -11.80
CA SER A 28 5.41 15.28 -11.70
C SER A 28 5.83 14.96 -10.26
N LEU A 29 5.41 15.76 -9.28
CA LEU A 29 5.70 15.48 -7.86
C LEU A 29 4.98 14.20 -7.42
N ALA A 30 3.70 14.04 -7.77
CA ALA A 30 2.94 12.84 -7.44
C ALA A 30 3.56 11.58 -8.08
N TYR A 31 4.14 11.70 -9.28
CA TYR A 31 4.85 10.60 -9.93
C TYR A 31 6.11 10.24 -9.17
N HIS A 32 6.97 11.23 -8.88
CA HIS A 32 8.21 10.97 -8.16
C HIS A 32 7.97 10.41 -6.77
N LEU A 33 6.94 10.91 -6.07
CA LEU A 33 6.58 10.35 -4.77
C LEU A 33 6.11 8.90 -4.91
N ALA A 34 5.20 8.58 -5.84
CA ALA A 34 4.77 7.20 -6.06
C ALA A 34 5.92 6.24 -6.37
N ASP A 35 6.92 6.71 -7.13
CA ASP A 35 8.07 5.91 -7.57
C ASP A 35 9.00 5.51 -6.42
N ILE A 36 9.21 6.40 -5.45
CA ILE A 36 10.20 6.20 -4.37
C ILE A 36 9.56 5.87 -3.03
N TYR A 37 8.24 6.04 -2.88
CA TYR A 37 7.59 6.02 -1.57
C TYR A 37 7.80 4.71 -0.82
N LEU A 38 7.54 3.57 -1.48
CA LEU A 38 7.67 2.27 -0.84
C LEU A 38 9.12 1.91 -0.54
N GLU A 39 10.06 2.32 -1.40
CA GLU A 39 11.49 2.13 -1.16
C GLU A 39 11.96 2.90 0.08
N GLU A 40 11.57 4.17 0.20
CA GLU A 40 11.94 5.00 1.36
C GLU A 40 11.20 4.57 2.63
N LEU A 41 9.96 4.09 2.53
CA LEU A 41 9.22 3.51 3.65
C LEU A 41 9.93 2.27 4.20
N ASP A 42 10.34 1.35 3.31
CA ASP A 42 11.04 0.11 3.72
C ASP A 42 12.38 0.43 4.40
N LYS A 43 13.15 1.37 3.86
CA LYS A 43 14.40 1.85 4.47
C LYS A 43 14.19 2.52 5.82
N ALA A 44 13.14 3.34 5.94
CA ALA A 44 12.83 4.04 7.18
C ALA A 44 12.51 3.04 8.31
N ILE A 45 11.70 2.03 8.00
CA ILE A 45 11.36 0.97 8.95
C ILE A 45 12.58 0.12 9.30
N GLY A 46 13.42 -0.24 8.32
CA GLY A 46 14.67 -0.95 8.59
C GLY A 46 15.60 -0.17 9.53
N SER A 47 15.71 1.15 9.34
CA SER A 47 16.50 2.01 10.21
C SER A 47 15.95 2.12 11.63
N GLN A 48 14.63 2.04 11.82
CA GLN A 48 14.01 2.03 13.15
C GLN A 48 14.29 0.72 13.89
N GLN A 49 14.27 -0.40 13.19
CA GLN A 49 14.54 -1.72 13.79
C GLN A 49 15.97 -1.87 14.33
N ASP A 50 16.92 -1.12 13.78
CA ASP A 50 18.31 -1.08 14.26
C ASP A 50 18.50 -0.28 15.56
N THR A 51 17.44 0.39 16.06
CA THR A 51 17.51 1.23 17.26
C THR A 51 17.15 0.42 18.51
N GLU A 52 17.91 0.60 19.60
CA GLU A 52 17.73 -0.13 20.87
C GLU A 52 16.51 0.32 21.69
N ASN A 53 15.81 1.38 21.28
CA ASN A 53 14.65 1.92 21.97
C ASN A 53 13.36 1.20 21.53
N GLU A 54 12.80 0.35 22.41
CA GLU A 54 11.55 -0.38 22.14
C GLU A 54 10.36 0.57 21.86
N ASP A 55 10.33 1.74 22.49
CA ASP A 55 9.30 2.77 22.26
C ASP A 55 9.37 3.38 20.85
N GLU A 56 10.52 3.33 20.18
CA GLU A 56 10.72 3.85 18.82
C GLU A 56 10.53 2.77 17.74
N ASN A 57 10.48 1.50 18.14
CA ASN A 57 10.32 0.34 17.25
C ASN A 57 8.84 -0.03 17.05
N GLN A 58 8.01 0.98 16.83
CA GLN A 58 6.58 0.80 16.58
C GLN A 58 6.33 0.39 15.12
N PRO A 59 5.34 -0.46 14.86
CA PRO A 59 4.98 -0.87 13.51
C PRO A 59 4.47 0.32 12.70
N ALA A 60 4.78 0.36 11.41
CA ALA A 60 4.35 1.45 10.53
C ALA A 60 2.83 1.42 10.30
N PRO A 61 2.10 2.54 10.49
CA PRO A 61 0.65 2.63 10.24
C PRO A 61 0.37 2.73 8.74
N LEU A 62 0.43 1.61 8.04
CA LEU A 62 0.43 1.52 6.59
C LEU A 62 -0.86 2.09 5.96
N GLY A 63 -2.01 1.85 6.59
CA GLY A 63 -3.29 2.38 6.12
C GLY A 63 -3.35 3.91 6.19
N THR A 64 -2.77 4.52 7.22
CA THR A 64 -2.67 5.99 7.37
C THR A 64 -1.66 6.57 6.39
N LEU A 65 -0.51 5.91 6.21
CA LEU A 65 0.56 6.33 5.32
C LEU A 65 0.16 6.27 3.83
N LEU A 66 -0.75 5.38 3.45
CA LEU A 66 -1.18 5.21 2.05
C LEU A 66 -2.46 6.00 1.69
N ASP A 67 -3.18 6.53 2.68
CA ASP A 67 -4.39 7.33 2.48
C ASP A 67 -4.29 8.44 1.44
N PRO A 68 -3.25 9.30 1.45
CA PRO A 68 -3.17 10.37 0.46
C PRO A 68 -3.05 9.82 -0.97
N PHE A 69 -2.42 8.65 -1.16
CA PHE A 69 -2.31 8.01 -2.47
C PHE A 69 -3.62 7.35 -2.90
N PHE A 70 -4.35 6.74 -1.97
CA PHE A 70 -5.65 6.16 -2.27
C PHE A 70 -6.68 7.23 -2.62
N ALA A 71 -6.72 8.33 -1.86
CA ALA A 71 -7.55 9.48 -2.15
C ALA A 71 -7.20 10.11 -3.52
N LEU A 72 -5.91 10.25 -3.83
CA LEU A 72 -5.44 10.73 -5.14
C LEU A 72 -5.86 9.77 -6.26
N ALA A 73 -5.71 8.46 -6.09
CA ALA A 73 -6.13 7.46 -7.08
C ALA A 73 -7.65 7.51 -7.35
N ALA A 74 -8.45 7.67 -6.30
CA ALA A 74 -9.90 7.81 -6.39
C ALA A 74 -10.35 9.07 -7.16
N ARG A 75 -9.64 10.18 -6.99
CA ARG A 75 -10.10 11.51 -7.42
C ARG A 75 -9.34 12.11 -8.61
N THR A 76 -8.17 11.59 -8.98
CA THR A 76 -7.38 12.17 -10.07
C THR A 76 -8.12 12.17 -11.41
N GLN A 77 -8.00 13.26 -12.17
CA GLN A 77 -8.54 13.35 -13.53
C GLN A 77 -7.56 12.78 -14.57
N SER A 78 -6.28 12.64 -14.19
CA SER A 78 -5.21 12.17 -15.07
C SER A 78 -5.16 10.65 -15.09
N LYS A 79 -5.41 10.08 -16.27
CA LYS A 79 -5.28 8.64 -16.51
C LYS A 79 -3.85 8.15 -16.18
N HIS A 80 -2.83 8.92 -16.57
CA HIS A 80 -1.44 8.57 -16.32
C HIS A 80 -1.09 8.59 -14.82
N THR A 81 -1.67 9.52 -14.05
CA THR A 81 -1.49 9.54 -12.59
C THR A 81 -2.07 8.29 -11.95
N TYR A 82 -3.28 7.90 -12.35
CA TYR A 82 -3.86 6.66 -11.87
C TYR A 82 -2.99 5.44 -12.24
N GLU A 83 -2.56 5.33 -13.50
CA GLU A 83 -1.74 4.21 -13.97
C GLU A 83 -0.41 4.13 -13.22
N ARG A 84 0.22 5.27 -12.93
CA ARG A 84 1.47 5.33 -12.17
C ARG A 84 1.28 4.91 -10.71
N LEU A 85 0.25 5.45 -10.04
CA LEU A 85 -0.09 5.05 -8.67
C LEU A 85 -0.38 3.54 -8.59
N GLN A 86 -1.11 3.02 -9.57
CA GLN A 86 -1.40 1.60 -9.60
C GLN A 86 -0.11 0.77 -9.75
N SER A 87 0.74 1.10 -10.73
CA SER A 87 1.89 0.26 -11.07
C SER A 87 3.11 0.41 -10.16
N GLU A 88 3.26 1.55 -9.48
CA GLU A 88 4.42 1.81 -8.61
C GLU A 88 4.09 1.72 -7.12
N LEU A 89 2.80 1.78 -6.74
CA LEU A 89 2.40 1.80 -5.33
C LEU A 89 1.33 0.76 -4.98
N LEU A 90 0.18 0.73 -5.67
CA LEU A 90 -0.91 -0.21 -5.32
C LEU A 90 -0.56 -1.67 -5.60
N GLU A 91 -0.04 -1.98 -6.80
CA GLU A 91 0.37 -3.34 -7.16
C GLU A 91 1.51 -3.83 -6.26
N PRO A 92 2.62 -3.08 -6.08
CA PRO A 92 3.74 -3.57 -5.28
C PRO A 92 3.38 -3.75 -3.80
N VAL A 93 2.57 -2.86 -3.20
CA VAL A 93 2.18 -3.01 -1.79
C VAL A 93 1.31 -4.24 -1.58
N VAL A 94 0.31 -4.48 -2.43
CA VAL A 94 -0.58 -5.65 -2.29
C VAL A 94 0.18 -6.95 -2.56
N GLN A 95 1.09 -6.97 -3.54
CA GLN A 95 1.94 -8.13 -3.84
C GLN A 95 2.92 -8.44 -2.71
N SER A 96 3.50 -7.44 -2.05
CA SER A 96 4.43 -7.65 -0.92
C SER A 96 3.76 -8.29 0.31
N LEU A 97 2.46 -8.06 0.46
CA LEU A 97 1.62 -8.61 1.54
C LEU A 97 0.94 -9.92 1.15
N ALA A 98 1.08 -10.37 -0.11
CA ALA A 98 0.59 -11.67 -0.53
C ALA A 98 1.30 -12.77 0.27
N PRO A 99 0.60 -13.87 0.61
CA PRO A 99 1.25 -15.02 1.22
C PRO A 99 2.41 -15.47 0.33
N SER A 100 3.61 -15.59 0.89
CA SER A 100 4.73 -16.17 0.13
C SER A 100 4.33 -17.60 -0.22
N PRO A 101 4.38 -18.01 -1.51
CA PRO A 101 4.30 -19.42 -1.81
C PRO A 101 5.43 -20.07 -1.03
N ALA A 102 5.11 -21.06 -0.18
CA ALA A 102 6.13 -21.90 0.42
C ALA A 102 7.09 -22.31 -0.70
N ARG A 103 8.41 -22.17 -0.47
CA ARG A 103 9.47 -22.44 -1.44
C ARG A 103 9.36 -23.88 -1.97
N SER A 104 8.47 -24.10 -2.93
CA SER A 104 8.24 -25.37 -3.59
C SER A 104 8.90 -25.30 -4.95
N ALA A 105 9.77 -26.28 -5.15
CA ALA A 105 10.68 -26.45 -6.27
C ALA A 105 10.03 -26.23 -7.65
N GLU A 106 10.83 -25.63 -8.54
CA GLU A 106 10.76 -25.66 -10.00
C GLU A 106 9.45 -25.23 -10.69
N SER A 107 9.44 -24.01 -11.23
CA SER A 107 9.06 -23.78 -12.63
C SER A 107 9.56 -22.43 -13.18
N PRO A 108 9.82 -22.34 -14.51
CA PRO A 108 10.71 -21.33 -15.06
C PRO A 108 10.03 -19.98 -15.28
N SER A 109 10.79 -18.93 -14.95
CA SER A 109 10.48 -17.51 -15.06
C SER A 109 9.61 -17.12 -16.25
N ILE A 110 8.39 -16.66 -15.98
CA ILE A 110 7.60 -15.91 -16.95
C ILE A 110 8.24 -14.52 -17.11
N LYS A 111 8.72 -14.27 -18.32
CA LYS A 111 9.48 -13.10 -18.73
C LYS A 111 8.63 -11.83 -18.67
N ARG A 112 8.77 -11.08 -17.59
CA ARG A 112 9.11 -9.64 -17.52
C ARG A 112 9.11 -9.23 -16.04
N ARG A 113 10.12 -9.68 -15.28
CA ARG A 113 10.44 -9.09 -13.98
C ARG A 113 10.84 -7.64 -14.27
N ARG A 114 9.97 -6.67 -13.95
CA ARG A 114 10.32 -5.24 -13.98
C ARG A 114 11.59 -5.07 -13.15
N LEU A 115 12.52 -4.24 -13.60
CA LEU A 115 13.76 -3.90 -12.89
C LEU A 115 13.52 -3.23 -11.51
N THR A 116 12.26 -3.01 -11.11
CA THR A 116 11.81 -2.42 -9.86
C THR A 116 11.25 -3.45 -8.86
N GLY A 117 11.61 -4.73 -8.99
CA GLY A 117 11.30 -5.75 -7.99
C GLY A 117 12.17 -5.59 -6.74
N ALA A 118 12.08 -4.45 -6.06
CA ALA A 118 12.58 -4.34 -4.70
C ALA A 118 11.78 -5.35 -3.87
N GLU A 119 12.46 -6.40 -3.41
CA GLU A 119 11.90 -7.26 -2.39
C GLU A 119 11.85 -6.40 -1.12
N PHE A 120 10.66 -5.91 -0.79
CA PHE A 120 10.46 -5.16 0.44
C PHE A 120 10.57 -6.12 1.62
N VAL A 121 11.54 -5.86 2.50
CA VAL A 121 11.87 -6.79 3.59
C VAL A 121 11.25 -6.34 4.90
N HIS A 122 11.21 -5.03 5.13
CA HIS A 122 10.95 -4.48 6.46
C HIS A 122 9.47 -4.14 6.65
N PHE A 123 8.85 -3.41 5.72
CA PHE A 123 7.48 -2.94 5.92
C PHE A 123 6.43 -4.05 5.96
N PRO A 124 6.51 -5.14 5.15
CA PRO A 124 5.52 -6.22 5.22
C PRO A 124 5.54 -6.92 6.59
N ASP A 125 6.69 -6.90 7.27
CA ASP A 125 6.89 -7.57 8.56
C ASP A 125 6.79 -6.63 9.77
N ASN A 126 6.65 -5.33 9.60
CA ASN A 126 6.56 -4.41 10.72
C ASN A 126 5.57 -3.28 10.45
N ALA A 127 4.33 -3.66 10.18
CA ALA A 127 3.25 -2.72 9.88
C ALA A 127 1.96 -3.06 10.64
N CYS A 128 1.13 -2.02 10.79
CA CYS A 128 -0.23 -2.04 11.31
C CYS A 128 -1.15 -1.23 10.36
N MET A 129 -2.45 -1.22 10.62
CA MET A 129 -3.40 -0.53 9.75
C MET A 129 -3.49 0.97 10.09
N THR A 130 -3.77 1.32 11.35
CA THR A 130 -4.04 2.72 11.73
C THR A 130 -3.24 3.20 12.93
N ASP A 131 -3.35 2.51 14.08
CA ASP A 131 -2.69 2.93 15.33
C ASP A 131 -1.66 1.89 15.79
N PRO A 132 -0.35 2.23 15.74
CA PRO A 132 0.71 1.33 16.20
C PRO A 132 0.62 0.93 17.67
N LYS A 133 0.03 1.78 18.53
CA LYS A 133 -0.03 1.55 19.99
C LYS A 133 -1.14 0.57 20.38
N GLU A 134 -2.26 0.62 19.67
CA GLU A 134 -3.44 -0.20 19.95
C GLU A 134 -3.39 -1.54 19.20
N GLU A 135 -2.99 -1.52 17.92
CA GLU A 135 -3.00 -2.71 17.07
C GLU A 135 -1.73 -3.56 17.23
N GLY A 136 -0.59 -2.91 17.48
CA GLY A 136 0.71 -3.54 17.36
C GLY A 136 0.96 -4.08 15.94
N LYS A 137 1.93 -4.99 15.80
CA LYS A 137 2.26 -5.59 14.51
C LYS A 137 1.13 -6.52 14.04
N VAL A 138 0.68 -6.32 12.80
CA VAL A 138 -0.38 -7.13 12.17
C VAL A 138 0.24 -8.14 11.20
N ASP A 139 -0.35 -9.34 11.11
CA ASP A 139 0.04 -10.36 10.13
C ASP A 139 -0.20 -9.89 8.68
N ARG A 140 0.67 -10.33 7.75
CA ARG A 140 0.63 -9.93 6.33
C ARG A 140 -0.71 -10.20 5.65
N SER A 141 -1.31 -11.38 5.85
CA SER A 141 -2.60 -11.72 5.24
C SER A 141 -3.72 -10.84 5.79
N THR A 142 -3.69 -10.58 7.10
CA THR A 142 -4.65 -9.70 7.76
C THR A 142 -4.51 -8.26 7.28
N LEU A 143 -3.28 -7.77 7.17
CA LEU A 143 -2.97 -6.43 6.68
C LEU A 143 -3.35 -6.26 5.20
N ARG A 144 -3.09 -7.27 4.36
CA ARG A 144 -3.55 -7.31 2.96
C ARG A 144 -5.07 -7.17 2.86
N LYS A 145 -5.81 -7.96 3.65
CA LYS A 145 -7.29 -7.92 3.68
C LYS A 145 -7.81 -6.56 4.14
N ALA A 146 -7.21 -5.99 5.19
CA ALA A 146 -7.57 -4.67 5.69
C ALA A 146 -7.30 -3.58 4.63
N LEU A 147 -6.19 -3.66 3.91
CA LEU A 147 -5.83 -2.71 2.85
C LEU A 147 -6.78 -2.79 1.66
N LEU A 148 -7.11 -4.01 1.20
CA LEU A 148 -8.08 -4.24 0.13
C LEU A 148 -9.47 -3.76 0.52
N ARG A 149 -9.89 -3.98 1.77
CA ARG A 149 -11.13 -3.42 2.31
C ARG A 149 -11.13 -1.90 2.28
N LYS A 150 -10.02 -1.26 2.67
CA LYS A 150 -9.90 0.20 2.61
C LYS A 150 -9.99 0.75 1.18
N LEU A 151 -9.37 0.07 0.22
CA LEU A 151 -9.52 0.40 -1.20
C LEU A 151 -10.97 0.27 -1.69
N PHE A 152 -11.70 -0.75 -1.23
CA PHE A 152 -13.12 -0.90 -1.50
C PHE A 152 -13.94 0.26 -0.92
N GLU A 153 -13.70 0.63 0.34
CA GLU A 153 -14.38 1.74 1.01
C GLU A 153 -14.14 3.06 0.26
N ILE A 154 -12.89 3.34 -0.13
CA ILE A 154 -12.54 4.51 -0.93
C ILE A 154 -13.21 4.47 -2.31
N ALA A 155 -13.22 3.33 -2.99
CA ALA A 155 -13.93 3.20 -4.27
C ALA A 155 -15.45 3.42 -4.13
N SER A 156 -16.02 3.05 -2.99
CA SER A 156 -17.45 3.22 -2.69
C SER A 156 -17.83 4.65 -2.31
N ASP A 157 -16.86 5.48 -1.96
CA ASP A 157 -17.09 6.87 -1.57
C ASP A 157 -17.67 7.73 -2.71
N GLN A 158 -18.53 8.69 -2.37
CA GLN A 158 -19.20 9.54 -3.34
C GLN A 158 -18.26 10.54 -4.03
N SER A 159 -17.14 10.89 -3.40
CA SER A 159 -16.11 11.75 -3.99
C SER A 159 -15.26 11.03 -5.03
N SER A 160 -15.31 9.68 -5.07
CA SER A 160 -14.60 8.88 -6.06
C SER A 160 -15.16 9.09 -7.46
N ARG A 161 -14.28 9.44 -8.40
CA ARG A 161 -14.66 9.64 -9.81
C ARG A 161 -15.10 8.31 -10.40
N ASP A 162 -16.19 8.31 -11.15
CA ASP A 162 -16.78 7.10 -11.72
C ASP A 162 -15.77 6.28 -12.56
N SER A 163 -14.94 6.95 -13.36
CA SER A 163 -13.87 6.28 -14.12
C SER A 163 -12.87 5.54 -13.24
N ASN A 164 -12.51 6.12 -12.09
CA ASN A 164 -11.49 5.58 -11.21
C ASN A 164 -12.09 4.55 -10.27
N ARG A 165 -13.32 4.77 -9.78
CA ARG A 165 -14.11 3.78 -9.03
C ARG A 165 -14.17 2.43 -9.75
N ARG A 166 -14.45 2.43 -11.06
CA ARG A 166 -14.46 1.19 -11.86
C ARG A 166 -13.10 0.50 -11.88
N LYS A 167 -12.01 1.26 -11.97
CA LYS A 167 -10.65 0.71 -11.95
C LYS A 167 -10.26 0.20 -10.57
N LEU A 168 -10.60 0.92 -9.50
CA LEU A 168 -10.37 0.49 -8.12
C LEU A 168 -11.14 -0.79 -7.80
N TYR A 169 -12.41 -0.91 -8.21
CA TYR A 169 -13.17 -2.16 -8.06
C TYR A 169 -12.63 -3.30 -8.93
N ALA A 170 -12.09 -3.01 -10.12
CA ALA A 170 -11.43 -4.03 -10.93
C ALA A 170 -10.14 -4.53 -10.25
N PHE A 171 -9.34 -3.60 -9.72
CA PHE A 171 -8.13 -3.91 -8.95
C PHE A 171 -8.45 -4.71 -7.68
N TRP A 172 -9.43 -4.26 -6.90
CA TRP A 172 -9.87 -4.94 -5.69
C TRP A 172 -10.34 -6.38 -5.98
N ARG A 173 -11.20 -6.58 -6.99
CA ARG A 173 -11.68 -7.92 -7.36
C ARG A 173 -10.54 -8.86 -7.76
N ALA A 174 -9.64 -8.39 -8.64
CA ALA A 174 -8.50 -9.20 -9.08
C ALA A 174 -7.62 -9.68 -7.92
N ASN A 175 -7.48 -8.88 -6.86
CA ASN A 175 -6.61 -9.22 -5.73
C ASN A 175 -7.32 -9.98 -4.59
N VAL A 176 -8.66 -9.96 -4.54
CA VAL A 176 -9.43 -10.78 -3.60
C VAL A 176 -9.63 -12.19 -4.15
N GLU A 177 -9.88 -12.33 -5.45
CA GLU A 177 -9.99 -13.64 -6.13
C GLU A 177 -8.72 -14.47 -5.96
N ASP A 178 -7.54 -13.84 -6.08
CA ASP A 178 -6.23 -14.48 -5.84
C ASP A 178 -6.03 -15.01 -4.40
N ASP A 179 -6.79 -14.54 -3.40
CA ASP A 179 -6.67 -15.00 -2.00
C ASP A 179 -7.55 -16.25 -1.72
N ASP A 180 -8.66 -16.42 -2.45
CA ASP A 180 -9.61 -17.52 -2.25
C ASP A 180 -9.21 -18.81 -3.00
N ASP A 181 -8.53 -18.70 -4.14
CA ASP A 181 -8.12 -19.86 -4.96
C ASP A 181 -7.01 -20.71 -4.30
N GLU A 182 -6.24 -20.17 -3.36
CA GLU A 182 -5.18 -20.90 -2.64
C GLU A 182 -5.72 -21.78 -1.49
N ALA A 183 -6.96 -21.54 -1.03
CA ALA A 183 -7.57 -22.29 0.06
C ALA A 183 -8.24 -23.62 -0.37
N THR A 184 -8.32 -23.93 -1.66
CA THR A 184 -9.16 -25.04 -2.17
C THR A 184 -8.42 -26.25 -2.73
N SER A 185 -7.07 -26.31 -2.68
CA SER A 185 -6.32 -27.40 -3.32
C SER A 185 -5.82 -28.54 -2.40
N VAL A 186 -6.38 -28.71 -1.19
CA VAL A 186 -5.97 -29.80 -0.27
C VAL A 186 -7.19 -30.58 0.21
N ASP A 187 -7.70 -31.50 -0.61
CA ASP A 187 -8.01 -32.90 -0.25
C ASP A 187 -8.73 -33.56 -1.44
N ALA A 188 -8.03 -34.46 -2.14
CA ALA A 188 -8.66 -35.49 -2.96
C ALA A 188 -7.71 -36.70 -2.98
N SER A 189 -8.08 -37.65 -2.12
CA SER A 189 -7.57 -39.01 -1.89
C SER A 189 -6.92 -39.74 -3.07
#